data_AF-A0A519E5E2-F1
#
_entry.id   AF-A0A519E5E2-F1
#
_cell.length_a   1.000
_cell.length_b   1.000
_cell.length_c   1.000
_cell.angle_alpha   90.00
_cell.angle_beta   90.00
_cell.angle_gamma   90.00
#
_symmetry.space_group_name_H-M   'P 1'
#
loop_
_entity.id
_entity.type
_entity.pdbx_description
1 polymer ?
#
loop_
_entity_poly.entity_id
_entity_poly.type
_entity_poly.pdbx_seq_one_letter_code
_entity_poly.pdbx_strand_id
1 'polypeptide(L)'
;VQAQVIDKGIPTAGLLAHVMVAKFADHLPLYRQEKIFGRAGLAVPRSTLAQWVGQTGVQLQPLVDALREAVLAQQVVHADETPVQMLAPGQKKTHRAYVWAYCTTPFAALKAVVYDFSPSRAGEHARNFLGSWNGKLVCDDFAGYKAGFEKGMTEIGCMAHARRKFFDLHVANKSQLAEQALHSIGGLYEVERQARDMSDEDRWRIRQEKAAPLAKALHEWMLTQRDLVPNGSATAQTLDYSLKRWVALTRYLDDGAVPIDNNPVENQIRPWALGRSNWLFAGSLRSGKRAAAIMSLIQSARMNGHDPYAYLKDVLTRLPTQQASEIELLLPHQWVSG
;
A
#
# COMPACT_ATOMS: atom_id res chain seq x y z
N VAL A 1 17.55 -34.40 11.22
CA VAL A 1 16.20 -33.81 11.12
C VAL A 1 16.31 -32.60 10.20
N GLN A 2 15.47 -32.49 9.16
CA GLN A 2 15.48 -31.31 8.29
C GLN A 2 15.14 -30.06 9.13
N ALA A 3 15.89 -28.97 8.96
CA ALA A 3 15.65 -27.74 9.70
C ALA A 3 14.24 -27.20 9.38
N GLN A 4 13.53 -26.73 10.40
CA GLN A 4 12.17 -26.22 10.28
C GLN A 4 12.06 -24.82 10.90
N VAL A 5 11.15 -24.01 10.36
CA VAL A 5 10.87 -22.63 10.83
C VAL A 5 10.42 -22.61 12.30
N ILE A 6 9.73 -23.66 12.73
CA ILE A 6 9.39 -23.90 14.12
C ILE A 6 10.17 -25.15 14.54
N ASP A 7 11.26 -24.96 15.28
CA ASP A 7 12.10 -26.08 15.72
C ASP A 7 11.30 -27.08 16.57
N LYS A 8 11.46 -28.37 16.25
CA LYS A 8 10.68 -29.49 16.83
C LYS A 8 9.16 -29.30 16.78
N GLY A 9 8.68 -28.44 15.88
CA GLY A 9 7.27 -28.16 15.69
C GLY A 9 6.54 -29.32 15.02
N ILE A 10 5.25 -29.44 15.33
CA ILE A 10 4.34 -30.34 14.60
C ILE A 10 4.14 -29.92 13.13
N PRO A 11 4.05 -28.61 12.76
CA PRO A 11 3.65 -28.26 11.41
C PRO A 11 4.80 -28.29 10.40
N THR A 12 4.55 -28.89 9.24
CA THR A 12 5.43 -28.73 8.08
C THR A 12 5.31 -27.34 7.49
N ALA A 13 6.29 -26.93 6.67
CA ALA A 13 6.25 -25.66 5.93
C ALA A 13 4.95 -25.52 5.10
N GLY A 14 4.46 -26.61 4.52
CA GLY A 14 3.20 -26.63 3.79
C GLY A 14 1.97 -26.34 4.66
N LEU A 15 1.91 -26.88 5.88
CA LEU A 15 0.81 -26.58 6.81
C LEU A 15 0.87 -25.12 7.28
N LEU A 16 2.06 -24.60 7.58
CA LEU A 16 2.24 -23.19 7.94
C LEU A 16 1.81 -22.27 6.80
N ALA A 17 2.28 -22.53 5.58
CA ALA A 17 1.90 -21.76 4.39
C ALA A 17 0.38 -21.75 4.19
N HIS A 18 -0.27 -22.92 4.32
CA HIS A 18 -1.74 -23.01 4.21
C HIS A 18 -2.44 -22.14 5.26
N VAL A 19 -2.06 -22.24 6.53
CA VAL A 19 -2.67 -21.43 7.61
C VAL A 19 -2.49 -19.93 7.37
N MET A 20 -1.31 -19.51 6.91
CA MET A 20 -1.03 -18.10 6.60
C MET A 20 -1.85 -17.60 5.41
N VAL A 21 -1.82 -18.32 4.28
CA VAL A 21 -2.57 -17.93 3.07
C VAL A 21 -4.06 -17.89 3.36
N ALA A 22 -4.62 -18.94 3.98
CA ALA A 22 -6.02 -18.97 4.36
C ALA A 22 -6.39 -17.78 5.26
N LYS A 23 -5.54 -17.45 6.24
CA LYS A 23 -5.81 -16.34 7.16
C LYS A 23 -5.76 -14.97 6.49
N PHE A 24 -4.74 -14.74 5.66
CA PHE A 24 -4.35 -13.40 5.23
C PHE A 24 -4.76 -13.10 3.78
N ALA A 25 -4.58 -14.06 2.88
CA ALA A 25 -5.02 -13.94 1.49
C ALA A 25 -6.53 -14.20 1.33
N ASP A 26 -7.07 -15.21 2.04
CA ASP A 26 -8.48 -15.62 1.91
C ASP A 26 -9.37 -15.10 3.05
N HIS A 27 -8.79 -14.30 3.94
CA HIS A 27 -9.48 -13.64 5.06
C HIS A 27 -10.23 -14.62 5.99
N LEU A 28 -9.71 -15.85 6.16
CA LEU A 28 -10.32 -16.90 6.96
C LEU A 28 -9.80 -16.89 8.42
N PRO A 29 -10.60 -16.44 9.40
CA PRO A 29 -10.17 -16.36 10.79
C PRO A 29 -9.81 -17.73 11.37
N LEU A 30 -8.88 -17.73 12.34
CA LEU A 30 -8.34 -18.97 12.91
C LEU A 30 -9.39 -19.88 13.57
N TYR A 31 -10.46 -19.33 14.15
CA TYR A 31 -11.54 -20.15 14.70
C TYR A 31 -12.34 -20.90 13.61
N ARG A 32 -12.39 -20.35 12.38
CA ARG A 32 -12.99 -21.05 11.24
C ARG A 32 -12.06 -22.13 10.73
N GLN A 33 -10.76 -21.85 10.66
CA GLN A 33 -9.74 -22.83 10.31
C GLN A 33 -9.72 -24.01 11.29
N GLU A 34 -9.77 -23.75 12.61
CA GLU A 34 -9.91 -24.78 13.66
C GLU A 34 -11.11 -25.72 13.37
N LYS A 35 -12.28 -25.16 13.06
CA LYS A 35 -13.46 -25.96 12.69
C LYS A 35 -13.27 -26.76 11.40
N ILE A 36 -12.57 -26.19 10.41
CA ILE A 36 -12.28 -26.88 9.14
C ILE A 36 -11.36 -28.08 9.38
N PHE A 37 -10.26 -27.90 10.11
CA PHE A 37 -9.36 -29.00 10.47
C PHE A 37 -10.10 -30.06 11.30
N GLY A 38 -10.95 -29.63 12.25
CA GLY A 38 -11.77 -30.55 13.05
C GLY A 38 -12.70 -31.43 12.21
N ARG A 39 -13.31 -30.91 11.14
CA ARG A 39 -14.11 -31.72 10.21
C ARG A 39 -13.30 -32.75 9.43
N ALA A 40 -12.00 -32.49 9.23
CA ALA A 40 -11.07 -33.43 8.61
C ALA A 40 -10.46 -34.43 9.63
N GLY A 41 -10.95 -34.47 10.87
CA GLY A 41 -10.41 -35.32 11.94
C GLY A 41 -9.09 -34.81 12.55
N LEU A 42 -8.65 -33.61 12.19
CA LEU A 42 -7.41 -32.99 12.66
C LEU A 42 -7.72 -31.89 13.67
N ALA A 43 -7.87 -32.23 14.94
CA ALA A 43 -8.16 -31.22 15.97
C ALA A 43 -6.91 -30.36 16.27
N VAL A 44 -6.80 -29.19 15.62
CA VAL A 44 -5.75 -28.20 15.88
C VAL A 44 -6.34 -27.01 16.66
N PRO A 45 -5.99 -26.82 17.94
CA PRO A 45 -6.51 -25.73 18.74
C PRO A 45 -6.20 -24.35 18.14
N ARG A 46 -7.14 -23.41 18.27
CA ARG A 46 -6.97 -22.01 17.85
C ARG A 46 -5.73 -21.36 18.47
N SER A 47 -5.40 -21.69 19.71
CA SER A 47 -4.19 -21.21 20.39
C SER A 47 -2.92 -21.67 19.66
N THR A 48 -2.87 -22.92 19.23
CA THR A 48 -1.77 -23.49 18.43
C THR A 48 -1.66 -22.79 17.08
N LEU A 49 -2.77 -22.60 16.37
CA LEU A 49 -2.78 -21.83 15.11
C LEU A 49 -2.27 -20.39 15.31
N ALA A 50 -2.69 -19.74 16.40
CA ALA A 50 -2.25 -18.38 16.71
C ALA A 50 -0.74 -18.33 17.04
N GLN A 51 -0.22 -19.34 17.73
CA GLN A 51 1.22 -19.48 17.99
C GLN A 51 2.00 -19.65 16.69
N TRP A 52 1.51 -20.49 15.77
CA TRP A 52 2.14 -20.69 14.45
C TRP A 52 2.18 -19.42 13.62
N VAL A 53 1.09 -18.64 13.55
CA VAL A 53 1.07 -17.32 12.92
C VAL A 53 2.11 -16.41 13.58
N GLY A 54 2.17 -16.45 14.91
CA GLY A 54 3.09 -15.66 15.70
C GLY A 54 4.57 -15.94 15.38
N GLN A 55 4.94 -17.22 15.36
CA GLN A 55 6.31 -17.66 15.08
C GLN A 55 6.68 -17.44 13.62
N THR A 56 5.79 -17.78 12.69
CA THR A 56 5.99 -17.58 11.25
C THR A 56 6.27 -16.11 10.93
N GLY A 57 5.47 -15.19 11.47
CA GLY A 57 5.68 -13.75 11.25
C GLY A 57 6.99 -13.21 11.82
N VAL A 58 7.53 -13.82 12.89
CA VAL A 58 8.87 -13.45 13.41
C VAL A 58 9.95 -13.95 12.46
N GLN A 59 9.85 -15.20 12.02
CA GLN A 59 10.87 -15.81 11.18
C GLN A 59 10.96 -15.14 9.80
N LEU A 60 9.84 -14.64 9.28
CA LEU A 60 9.80 -13.92 8.00
C LEU A 60 10.31 -12.47 8.08
N GLN A 61 10.57 -11.92 9.28
CA GLN A 61 10.95 -10.51 9.43
C GLN A 61 12.22 -10.13 8.65
N PRO A 62 13.33 -10.90 8.67
CA PRO A 62 14.53 -10.55 7.89
C PRO A 62 14.26 -10.44 6.38
N LEU A 63 13.35 -11.27 5.85
CA LEU A 63 12.96 -11.22 4.45
C LEU A 63 12.12 -9.97 4.15
N VAL A 64 11.26 -9.55 5.08
CA VAL A 64 10.49 -8.31 4.97
C VAL A 64 11.38 -7.08 5.07
N ASP A 65 12.41 -7.12 5.92
CA ASP A 65 13.40 -6.06 6.04
C ASP A 65 14.18 -5.90 4.72
N ALA A 66 14.63 -7.00 4.11
CA ALA A 66 15.24 -6.99 2.78
C ALA A 66 14.28 -6.47 1.69
N LEU A 67 13.00 -6.86 1.74
CA LEU A 67 11.97 -6.34 0.82
C LEU A 67 11.78 -4.82 0.99
N ARG A 68 11.82 -4.31 2.23
CA ARG A 68 11.76 -2.88 2.53
C ARG A 68 12.94 -2.15 1.91
N GLU A 69 14.16 -2.65 2.07
CA GLU A 69 15.33 -2.04 1.44
C GLU A 69 15.21 -2.00 -0.09
N ALA A 70 14.72 -3.08 -0.72
CA ALA A 70 14.47 -3.10 -2.16
C ALA A 70 13.43 -2.06 -2.62
N VAL A 71 12.36 -1.85 -1.83
CA VAL A 71 11.35 -0.80 -2.09
C VAL A 71 11.97 0.60 -1.91
N LEU A 72 12.75 0.82 -0.86
CA LEU A 72 13.40 2.10 -0.59
C LEU A 72 14.59 2.37 -1.52
N ALA A 73 15.10 1.38 -2.25
CA ALA A 73 16.05 1.62 -3.33
C ALA A 73 15.40 2.32 -4.54
N GLN A 74 14.06 2.33 -4.63
CA GLN A 74 13.34 3.02 -5.71
C GLN A 74 13.33 4.53 -5.49
N GLN A 75 13.36 5.29 -6.59
CA GLN A 75 13.29 6.75 -6.57
C GLN A 75 11.87 7.28 -6.34
N VAL A 76 10.85 6.47 -6.64
CA VAL A 76 9.43 6.83 -6.49
C VAL A 76 8.73 5.73 -5.71
N VAL A 77 8.07 6.11 -4.61
CA VAL A 77 7.34 5.19 -3.72
C VAL A 77 5.95 5.75 -3.47
N HIS A 78 4.95 4.89 -3.54
CA HIS A 78 3.61 5.21 -3.06
C HIS A 78 3.51 4.99 -1.56
N ALA A 79 2.77 5.85 -0.86
CA ALA A 79 2.40 5.66 0.54
C ALA A 79 0.93 5.98 0.77
N ASP A 80 0.28 5.15 1.57
CA ASP A 80 -1.07 5.38 2.09
C ASP A 80 -1.28 4.55 3.35
N GLU A 81 -2.32 4.84 4.11
CA GLU A 81 -2.60 4.19 5.37
C GLU A 81 -4.08 3.92 5.59
N THR A 82 -4.37 2.83 6.28
CA THR A 82 -5.74 2.40 6.55
C THR A 82 -5.94 2.10 8.04
N PRO A 83 -7.07 2.52 8.63
CA PRO A 83 -7.33 2.24 10.03
C PRO A 83 -7.64 0.76 10.26
N VAL A 84 -7.17 0.23 11.38
CA VAL A 84 -7.49 -1.11 11.87
C VAL A 84 -7.76 -1.04 13.38
N GLN A 85 -8.52 -1.98 13.91
CA GLN A 85 -8.76 -2.05 15.35
C GLN A 85 -7.66 -2.88 16.02
N MET A 86 -7.19 -2.43 17.18
CA MET A 86 -6.26 -3.18 18.02
C MET A 86 -6.78 -3.21 19.46
N LEU A 87 -6.70 -4.36 20.13
CA LEU A 87 -7.01 -4.44 21.56
C LEU A 87 -6.11 -3.52 22.37
N ALA A 88 -6.69 -2.85 23.36
CA ALA A 88 -5.99 -2.20 24.46
C ALA A 88 -5.96 -3.20 25.64
N PRO A 89 -4.85 -3.93 25.87
CA PRO A 89 -4.78 -4.95 26.91
C PRO A 89 -5.15 -4.38 28.28
N GLY A 90 -5.93 -5.15 29.06
CA GLY A 90 -6.41 -4.73 30.38
C GLY A 90 -7.61 -3.77 30.38
N GLN A 91 -7.94 -3.15 29.24
CA GLN A 91 -9.01 -2.14 29.17
C GLN A 91 -10.34 -2.67 28.60
N LYS A 92 -10.40 -3.94 28.16
CA LYS A 92 -11.56 -4.56 27.48
C LYS A 92 -12.11 -3.72 26.31
N LYS A 93 -11.29 -2.87 25.72
CA LYS A 93 -11.63 -1.96 24.61
C LYS A 93 -10.65 -2.18 23.46
N THR A 94 -11.05 -1.75 22.26
CA THR A 94 -10.13 -1.55 21.14
C THR A 94 -9.79 -0.07 21.01
N HIS A 95 -8.66 0.21 20.36
CA HIS A 95 -8.31 1.53 19.88
C HIS A 95 -7.91 1.45 18.41
N ARG A 96 -7.95 2.61 17.75
CA ARG A 96 -7.63 2.74 16.33
C ARG A 96 -6.12 2.73 16.13
N ALA A 97 -5.63 1.65 15.54
CA ALA A 97 -4.29 1.50 15.00
C ALA A 97 -4.32 1.67 13.47
N TYR A 98 -3.16 1.61 12.83
CA TYR A 98 -3.03 1.85 11.40
C TYR A 98 -2.09 0.83 10.76
N VAL A 99 -2.42 0.46 9.52
CA VAL A 99 -1.50 -0.22 8.61
C VAL A 99 -1.12 0.79 7.55
N TRP A 100 0.16 1.07 7.46
CA TRP A 100 0.78 1.87 6.41
C TRP A 100 1.23 0.93 5.30
N ALA A 101 0.99 1.29 4.05
CA ALA A 101 1.42 0.54 2.88
C ALA A 101 2.40 1.39 2.07
N TYR A 102 3.51 0.78 1.68
CA TYR A 102 4.52 1.37 0.82
C TYR A 102 4.73 0.46 -0.37
N CYS A 103 4.47 0.93 -1.59
CA CYS A 103 4.63 0.09 -2.77
C CYS A 103 5.36 0.80 -3.91
N THR A 104 5.94 0.00 -4.78
CA THR A 104 6.57 0.50 -6.01
C THR A 104 5.52 1.00 -6.99
N THR A 105 5.95 1.85 -7.93
CA THR A 105 5.06 2.37 -8.97
C THR A 105 4.73 1.31 -10.01
N PRO A 106 3.63 1.48 -10.78
CA PRO A 106 3.35 0.61 -11.92
C PRO A 106 4.47 0.58 -12.96
N PHE A 107 5.29 1.64 -13.04
CA PHE A 107 6.39 1.79 -14.00
C PHE A 107 7.68 1.11 -13.54
N ALA A 108 7.87 0.91 -12.23
CA ALA A 108 9.05 0.22 -11.70
C ALA A 108 9.08 -1.26 -12.13
N ALA A 109 10.27 -1.78 -12.46
CA ALA A 109 10.46 -3.21 -12.72
C ALA A 109 10.16 -4.06 -11.47
N LEU A 110 10.60 -3.57 -10.30
CA LEU A 110 10.29 -4.18 -9.02
C LEU A 110 8.79 -4.08 -8.73
N LYS A 111 8.12 -5.21 -8.52
CA LYS A 111 6.72 -5.27 -8.07
C LYS A 111 6.69 -5.69 -6.60
N ALA A 112 6.50 -4.74 -5.69
CA ALA A 112 6.53 -5.02 -4.25
C ALA A 112 5.65 -4.06 -3.45
N VAL A 113 5.13 -4.57 -2.33
CA VAL A 113 4.49 -3.80 -1.27
C VAL A 113 4.99 -4.27 0.10
N VAL A 114 5.26 -3.30 0.97
CA VAL A 114 5.56 -3.54 2.38
C VAL A 114 4.53 -2.82 3.23
N TYR A 115 3.99 -3.54 4.22
CA TYR A 115 3.10 -2.98 5.22
C TYR A 115 3.85 -2.77 6.54
N ASP A 116 3.62 -1.63 7.19
CA ASP A 116 4.02 -1.36 8.56
C ASP A 116 2.80 -1.15 9.46
N PHE A 117 2.81 -1.79 10.63
CA PHE A 117 1.72 -1.69 11.59
C PHE A 117 2.10 -0.77 12.75
N SER A 118 1.30 0.28 12.95
CA SER A 118 1.57 1.32 13.93
C SER A 118 0.38 1.57 14.87
N PRO A 119 0.63 1.96 16.13
CA PRO A 119 -0.44 2.19 17.12
C PRO A 119 -1.24 3.47 16.88
N SER A 120 -0.81 4.36 15.97
CA SER A 120 -1.49 5.62 15.66
C SER A 120 -1.26 6.05 14.20
N ARG A 121 -1.95 7.11 13.75
CA ARG A 121 -1.76 7.73 12.43
C ARG A 121 -0.68 8.81 12.43
N ALA A 122 0.17 8.87 13.46
CA ALA A 122 1.17 9.91 13.56
C ALA A 122 2.15 9.80 12.38
N GLY A 123 2.45 10.93 11.73
CA GLY A 123 3.40 10.97 10.61
C GLY A 123 4.82 10.52 10.98
N GLU A 124 5.13 10.43 12.28
CA GLU A 124 6.37 9.84 12.77
C GLU A 124 6.55 8.39 12.31
N HIS A 125 5.47 7.60 12.24
CA HIS A 125 5.57 6.21 11.80
C HIS A 125 6.03 6.12 10.34
N ALA A 126 5.49 6.97 9.46
CA ALA A 126 5.96 7.05 8.09
C ALA A 126 7.42 7.50 7.98
N ARG A 127 7.83 8.49 8.78
CA ARG A 127 9.23 8.94 8.79
C ARG A 127 10.17 7.87 9.33
N ASN A 128 9.76 7.11 10.35
CA ASN A 128 10.57 6.01 10.89
C ASN A 128 10.70 4.87 9.87
N PHE A 129 9.64 4.57 9.13
CA PHE A 129 9.70 3.59 8.05
C PHE A 129 10.58 4.04 6.89
N LEU A 130 10.46 5.29 6.44
CA LEU A 130 11.24 5.83 5.32
C LEU A 130 12.70 6.11 5.71
N GLY A 131 12.97 6.39 6.98
CA GLY A 131 14.33 6.60 7.50
C GLY A 131 15.04 7.75 6.79
N SER A 132 16.21 7.47 6.21
CA SER A 132 17.00 8.42 5.42
C SER A 132 16.66 8.43 3.93
N TRP A 133 15.62 7.71 3.50
CA TRP A 133 15.19 7.71 2.11
C TRP A 133 14.77 9.11 1.66
N ASN A 134 15.25 9.52 0.48
CA ASN A 134 15.03 10.86 -0.05
C ASN A 134 14.67 10.80 -1.54
N GLY A 135 13.44 10.34 -1.83
CA GLY A 135 12.92 10.27 -3.19
C GLY A 135 11.60 11.04 -3.36
N LYS A 136 10.80 10.60 -4.35
CA LYS A 136 9.50 11.17 -4.68
C LYS A 136 8.39 10.32 -4.05
N LEU A 137 7.70 10.87 -3.06
CA LEU A 137 6.63 10.17 -2.35
C LEU A 137 5.28 10.52 -2.96
N VAL A 138 4.61 9.53 -3.54
CA VAL A 138 3.24 9.66 -4.04
C VAL A 138 2.28 9.38 -2.90
N CYS A 139 1.48 10.37 -2.53
CA CYS A 139 0.54 10.24 -1.42
C CYS A 139 -0.70 11.13 -1.60
N ASP A 140 -1.66 11.00 -0.69
CA ASP A 140 -2.78 11.94 -0.57
C ASP A 140 -2.31 13.28 0.05
N ASP A 141 -3.22 14.11 0.56
CA ASP A 141 -2.86 15.36 1.27
C ASP A 141 -2.76 15.19 2.79
N PHE A 142 -2.47 13.98 3.27
CA PHE A 142 -2.41 13.76 4.70
C PHE A 142 -1.25 14.54 5.33
N ALA A 143 -1.57 15.38 6.32
CA ALA A 143 -0.60 16.23 7.02
C ALA A 143 0.55 15.45 7.67
N GLY A 144 0.39 14.15 7.94
CA GLY A 144 1.43 13.30 8.50
C GLY A 144 2.70 13.20 7.64
N TYR A 145 2.59 13.39 6.32
CA TYR A 145 3.72 13.33 5.40
C TYR A 145 4.51 14.65 5.30
N LYS A 146 3.91 15.80 5.67
CA LYS A 146 4.48 17.14 5.41
C LYS A 146 5.86 17.37 6.03
N ALA A 147 6.05 16.94 7.28
CA ALA A 147 7.35 17.01 7.95
C ALA A 147 8.45 16.16 7.28
N GLY A 148 8.06 15.20 6.44
CA GLY A 148 9.00 14.46 5.60
C GLY A 148 9.44 15.27 4.38
N PHE A 149 8.54 16.05 3.78
CA PHE A 149 8.86 16.91 2.64
C PHE A 149 9.79 18.07 3.02
N GLU A 150 9.61 18.62 4.22
CA GLU A 150 10.51 19.62 4.80
C GLU A 150 11.94 19.08 5.01
N LYS A 151 12.11 17.75 5.05
CA LYS A 151 13.41 17.06 5.20
C LYS A 151 14.04 16.62 3.89
N GLY A 152 13.45 16.96 2.75
CA GLY A 152 14.02 16.74 1.41
C GLY A 152 13.16 15.92 0.47
N MET A 153 12.23 15.10 0.98
CA MET A 153 11.40 14.26 0.12
C MET A 153 10.53 15.12 -0.80
N THR A 154 10.41 14.70 -2.06
CA THR A 154 9.57 15.42 -3.02
C THR A 154 8.14 14.92 -2.93
N GLU A 155 7.20 15.79 -2.55
CA GLU A 155 5.76 15.48 -2.55
C GLU A 155 5.25 15.29 -3.99
N ILE A 156 4.62 14.15 -4.28
CA ILE A 156 3.83 13.95 -5.49
C ILE A 156 2.36 13.84 -5.09
N GLY A 157 1.54 14.76 -5.59
CA GLY A 157 0.12 14.84 -5.26
C GLY A 157 -0.71 13.86 -6.07
N CYS A 158 -1.69 13.23 -5.42
CA CYS A 158 -2.63 12.32 -6.07
C CYS A 158 -3.76 13.06 -6.82
N MET A 159 -3.75 13.02 -8.16
CA MET A 159 -4.82 13.61 -8.98
C MET A 159 -6.18 12.92 -8.77
N ALA A 160 -6.22 11.62 -8.43
CA ALA A 160 -7.46 10.92 -8.14
C ALA A 160 -8.20 11.52 -6.92
N HIS A 161 -7.45 11.96 -5.90
CA HIS A 161 -8.02 12.65 -4.74
C HIS A 161 -8.55 14.05 -5.07
N ALA A 162 -7.85 14.81 -5.93
CA ALA A 162 -8.35 16.08 -6.44
C ALA A 162 -9.64 15.89 -7.24
N ARG A 163 -9.64 14.92 -8.17
CA ARG A 163 -10.81 14.54 -8.97
C ARG A 163 -12.01 14.15 -8.10
N ARG A 164 -11.79 13.38 -7.02
CA ARG A 164 -12.86 12.93 -6.11
C ARG A 164 -13.63 14.10 -5.50
N LYS A 165 -12.97 15.21 -5.17
CA LYS A 165 -13.65 16.40 -4.62
C LYS A 165 -14.57 17.07 -5.62
N PHE A 166 -14.15 17.21 -6.88
CA PHE A 166 -15.04 17.70 -7.94
C PHE A 166 -16.20 16.72 -8.20
N PHE A 167 -15.93 15.42 -8.19
CA PHE A 167 -16.97 14.41 -8.31
C PHE A 167 -18.03 14.54 -7.20
N ASP A 168 -17.61 14.62 -5.93
CA ASP A 168 -18.52 14.75 -4.79
C ASP A 168 -19.34 16.05 -4.89
N LEU A 169 -18.72 17.16 -5.31
CA LEU A 169 -19.42 18.43 -5.54
C LEU A 169 -20.46 18.32 -6.67
N HIS A 170 -20.13 17.62 -7.76
CA HIS A 170 -21.05 17.40 -8.87
C HIS A 170 -22.22 16.48 -8.46
N VAL A 171 -21.96 15.40 -7.73
CA VAL A 171 -23.00 14.48 -7.24
C VAL A 171 -23.96 15.20 -6.29
N ALA A 172 -23.43 16.01 -5.38
CA ALA A 172 -24.24 16.74 -4.41
C ALA A 172 -25.12 17.82 -5.05
N ASN A 173 -24.58 18.60 -5.99
CA ASN A 173 -25.19 19.86 -6.42
C ASN A 173 -25.38 20.01 -7.93
N LYS A 174 -25.09 18.98 -8.74
CA LYS A 174 -25.07 19.05 -10.22
C LYS A 174 -24.25 20.23 -10.75
N SER A 175 -23.15 20.54 -10.05
CA SER A 175 -22.29 21.67 -10.37
C SER A 175 -21.70 21.51 -11.77
N GLN A 176 -22.03 22.45 -12.66
CA GLN A 176 -21.51 22.54 -14.02
C GLN A 176 -20.01 22.84 -14.03
N LEU A 177 -19.55 23.66 -13.07
CA LEU A 177 -18.12 23.91 -12.86
C LEU A 177 -17.40 22.60 -12.53
N ALA A 178 -17.94 21.82 -11.61
CA ALA A 178 -17.34 20.54 -11.25
C ALA A 178 -17.31 19.57 -12.44
N GLU A 179 -18.35 19.56 -13.27
CA GLU A 179 -18.40 18.77 -14.51
C GLU A 179 -17.29 19.16 -15.50
N GLN A 180 -17.07 20.46 -15.72
CA GLN A 180 -15.98 20.95 -16.58
C GLN A 180 -14.60 20.54 -16.03
N ALA A 181 -14.37 20.67 -14.72
CA ALA A 181 -13.13 20.23 -14.09
C ALA A 181 -12.90 18.72 -14.27
N LEU A 182 -13.96 17.91 -14.09
CA LEU A 182 -13.91 16.46 -14.28
C LEU A 182 -13.59 16.08 -15.73
N HIS A 183 -14.14 16.81 -16.70
CA HIS A 183 -13.83 16.61 -18.11
C HIS A 183 -12.35 16.89 -18.41
N SER A 184 -11.82 18.03 -17.97
CA SER A 184 -10.40 18.37 -18.15
C SER A 184 -9.45 17.37 -17.47
N ILE A 185 -9.76 16.97 -16.23
CA ILE A 185 -9.01 15.91 -15.54
C ILE A 185 -9.11 14.57 -16.30
N GLY A 186 -10.28 14.27 -16.88
CA GLY A 186 -10.48 13.10 -17.75
C GLY A 186 -9.54 13.08 -18.95
N GLY A 187 -9.26 14.25 -19.54
CA GLY A 187 -8.27 14.43 -20.60
C GLY A 187 -6.84 14.09 -20.16
N LEU A 188 -6.44 14.49 -18.94
CA LEU A 188 -5.14 14.11 -18.38
C LEU A 188 -5.01 12.58 -18.24
N TYR A 189 -6.05 11.92 -17.73
CA TYR A 189 -6.06 10.45 -17.63
C TYR A 189 -6.10 9.74 -18.98
N GLU A 190 -6.61 10.38 -20.04
CA GLU A 190 -6.53 9.84 -21.40
C GLU A 190 -5.08 9.83 -21.91
N VAL A 191 -4.31 10.87 -21.62
CA VAL A 191 -2.87 10.88 -21.94
C VAL A 191 -2.14 9.78 -21.16
N GLU A 192 -2.44 9.60 -19.87
CA GLU A 192 -1.83 8.53 -19.06
C GLU A 192 -2.21 7.11 -19.54
N ARG A 193 -3.42 6.93 -20.09
CA ARG A 193 -3.81 5.67 -20.74
C ARG A 193 -2.96 5.39 -21.98
N GLN A 194 -2.71 6.40 -22.80
CA GLN A 194 -1.86 6.27 -23.99
C GLN A 194 -0.40 5.99 -23.61
N ALA A 195 0.07 6.59 -22.52
CA ALA A 195 1.48 6.52 -22.10
C ALA A 195 1.82 5.35 -21.16
N ARG A 196 0.86 4.45 -20.90
CA ARG A 196 0.95 3.40 -19.89
C ARG A 196 2.19 2.51 -20.05
N ASP A 197 2.41 2.03 -21.27
CA ASP A 197 3.44 1.03 -21.58
C ASP A 197 4.67 1.64 -22.27
N MET A 198 4.77 2.99 -22.26
CA MET A 198 5.90 3.73 -22.83
C MET A 198 7.13 3.71 -21.91
N SER A 199 8.30 4.05 -22.47
CA SER A 199 9.48 4.37 -21.67
C SER A 199 9.24 5.63 -20.83
N ASP A 200 10.05 5.86 -19.80
CA ASP A 200 9.95 7.08 -18.99
C ASP A 200 10.16 8.35 -19.85
N GLU A 201 11.08 8.31 -20.81
CA GLU A 201 11.36 9.42 -21.73
C GLU A 201 10.18 9.69 -22.67
N ASP A 202 9.61 8.64 -23.27
CA ASP A 202 8.45 8.77 -24.16
C ASP A 202 7.20 9.24 -23.41
N ARG A 203 7.00 8.72 -22.19
CA ARG A 203 5.92 9.14 -21.29
C ARG A 203 6.05 10.61 -20.92
N TRP A 204 7.26 11.06 -20.60
CA TRP A 204 7.52 12.49 -20.39
C TRP A 204 7.22 13.31 -21.65
N ARG A 205 7.69 12.90 -22.83
CA ARG A 205 7.48 13.61 -24.09
C ARG A 205 6.00 13.80 -24.43
N ILE A 206 5.18 12.74 -24.36
CA ILE A 206 3.74 12.84 -24.63
C ILE A 206 3.01 13.68 -23.57
N ARG A 207 3.46 13.63 -22.30
CA ARG A 207 2.94 14.51 -21.24
C ARG A 207 3.22 15.98 -21.57
N GLN A 208 4.43 16.32 -22.02
CA GLN A 208 4.77 17.69 -22.42
C GLN A 208 3.95 18.15 -23.63
N GLU A 209 3.76 17.29 -24.62
CA GLU A 209 3.00 17.62 -25.84
C GLU A 209 1.49 17.81 -25.55
N LYS A 210 0.90 16.91 -24.75
CA LYS A 210 -0.56 16.83 -24.60
C LYS A 210 -1.07 17.21 -23.22
N ALA A 211 -0.48 16.65 -22.15
CA ALA A 211 -1.00 16.83 -20.79
C ALA A 211 -0.63 18.19 -20.19
N ALA A 212 0.56 18.73 -20.46
CA ALA A 212 1.01 20.01 -19.91
C ALA A 212 0.15 21.19 -20.38
N PRO A 213 -0.21 21.34 -21.67
CA PRO A 213 -1.16 22.36 -22.11
C PRO A 213 -2.54 22.22 -21.46
N LEU A 214 -3.06 20.99 -21.33
CA LEU A 214 -4.35 20.73 -20.68
C LEU A 214 -4.32 21.10 -19.19
N ALA A 215 -3.25 20.74 -18.48
CA ALA A 215 -3.07 21.09 -17.08
C ALA A 215 -2.98 22.62 -16.91
N LYS A 216 -2.19 23.30 -17.74
CA LYS A 216 -2.08 24.76 -17.72
C LYS A 216 -3.45 25.44 -17.91
N ALA A 217 -4.21 25.04 -18.93
CA ALA A 217 -5.54 25.57 -19.18
C ALA A 217 -6.50 25.31 -18.00
N LEU A 218 -6.45 24.11 -17.41
CA LEU A 218 -7.23 23.77 -16.21
C LEU A 218 -6.86 24.66 -15.02
N HIS A 219 -5.57 24.94 -14.81
CA HIS A 219 -5.10 25.80 -13.72
C HIS A 219 -5.60 27.23 -13.86
N GLU A 220 -5.41 27.82 -15.04
CA GLU A 220 -5.86 29.19 -15.35
C GLU A 220 -7.38 29.31 -15.21
N TRP A 221 -8.12 28.33 -15.73
CA TRP A 221 -9.56 28.28 -15.57
C TRP A 221 -9.97 28.18 -14.09
N MET A 222 -9.33 27.33 -13.28
CA MET A 222 -9.64 27.22 -11.85
C MET A 222 -9.39 28.53 -11.09
N LEU A 223 -8.32 29.26 -11.43
CA LEU A 223 -8.04 30.58 -10.86
C LEU A 223 -9.15 31.57 -11.20
N THR A 224 -9.52 31.68 -12.47
CA THR A 224 -10.62 32.56 -12.91
C THR A 224 -11.94 32.20 -12.24
N GLN A 225 -12.28 30.91 -12.14
CA GLN A 225 -13.49 30.48 -11.45
C GLN A 225 -13.44 30.81 -9.96
N ARG A 226 -12.26 30.71 -9.34
CA ARG A 226 -12.10 30.96 -7.91
C ARG A 226 -12.38 32.41 -7.53
N ASP A 227 -12.06 33.36 -8.42
CA ASP A 227 -12.34 34.79 -8.23
C ASP A 227 -13.84 35.12 -8.29
N LEU A 228 -14.63 34.31 -9.01
CA LEU A 228 -16.07 34.48 -9.15
C LEU A 228 -16.88 33.81 -8.04
N VAL A 229 -16.26 32.93 -7.26
CA VAL A 229 -16.95 32.08 -6.27
C VAL A 229 -16.79 32.67 -4.86
N PRO A 230 -17.90 32.83 -4.09
CA PRO A 230 -17.85 33.30 -2.72
C PRO A 230 -16.97 32.43 -1.82
N ASN A 231 -16.18 33.09 -0.96
CA ASN A 231 -15.36 32.45 0.05
C ASN A 231 -16.20 31.54 0.97
N GLY A 232 -15.61 30.41 1.38
CA GLY A 232 -16.25 29.46 2.29
C GLY A 232 -17.25 28.50 1.65
N SER A 233 -17.68 28.74 0.40
CA SER A 233 -18.57 27.81 -0.33
C SER A 233 -17.91 26.46 -0.61
N ALA A 234 -18.70 25.40 -0.78
CA ALA A 234 -18.20 24.07 -1.16
C ALA A 234 -17.42 24.10 -2.48
N THR A 235 -17.84 24.95 -3.42
CA THR A 235 -17.13 25.19 -4.69
C THR A 235 -15.76 25.83 -4.44
N ALA A 236 -15.68 26.89 -3.62
CA ALA A 236 -14.41 27.52 -3.27
C ALA A 236 -13.46 26.52 -2.60
N GLN A 237 -13.95 25.73 -1.65
CA GLN A 237 -13.15 24.71 -0.96
C GLN A 237 -12.62 23.63 -1.93
N THR A 238 -13.41 23.25 -2.93
CA THR A 238 -13.02 22.26 -3.95
C THR A 238 -11.93 22.80 -4.88
N LEU A 239 -12.08 24.05 -5.35
CA LEU A 239 -11.06 24.75 -6.14
C LEU A 239 -9.77 24.95 -5.33
N ASP A 240 -9.91 25.47 -4.10
CA ASP A 240 -8.79 25.75 -3.20
C ASP A 240 -7.94 24.52 -2.92
N TYR A 241 -8.55 23.34 -2.81
CA TYR A 241 -7.79 22.10 -2.63
C TYR A 241 -6.80 21.86 -3.78
N SER A 242 -7.27 21.95 -5.02
CA SER A 242 -6.43 21.68 -6.20
C SER A 242 -5.43 22.80 -6.42
N LEU A 243 -5.84 24.06 -6.26
CA LEU A 243 -4.98 25.23 -6.44
C LEU A 243 -3.82 25.25 -5.43
N LYS A 244 -4.09 25.01 -4.13
CA LYS A 244 -3.04 24.97 -3.10
C LYS A 244 -2.01 23.86 -3.30
N ARG A 245 -2.41 22.79 -3.97
CA ARG A 245 -1.56 21.61 -4.23
C ARG A 245 -1.08 21.52 -5.67
N TRP A 246 -1.30 22.55 -6.48
CA TRP A 246 -1.15 22.46 -7.93
C TRP A 246 0.24 21.96 -8.34
N VAL A 247 1.30 22.52 -7.74
CA VAL A 247 2.68 22.08 -7.95
C VAL A 247 2.86 20.58 -7.67
N ALA A 248 2.36 20.08 -6.53
CA ALA A 248 2.45 18.65 -6.22
C ALA A 248 1.64 17.79 -7.20
N LEU A 249 0.46 18.26 -7.62
CA LEU A 249 -0.43 17.58 -8.55
C LEU A 249 0.09 17.55 -10.00
N THR A 250 1.01 18.45 -10.38
CA THR A 250 1.56 18.53 -11.74
C THR A 250 2.99 18.06 -11.88
N ARG A 251 3.73 17.79 -10.79
CA ARG A 251 5.11 17.25 -10.83
C ARG A 251 5.28 15.98 -11.66
N TYR A 252 4.23 15.17 -11.81
CA TYR A 252 4.27 13.98 -12.66
C TYR A 252 4.50 14.31 -14.15
N LEU A 253 4.18 15.53 -14.59
CA LEU A 253 4.42 15.98 -15.96
C LEU A 253 5.93 16.08 -16.26
N ASP A 254 6.73 16.40 -15.25
CA ASP A 254 8.16 16.68 -15.38
C ASP A 254 9.03 15.43 -15.30
N ASP A 255 8.46 14.29 -14.89
CA ASP A 255 9.19 13.03 -14.72
C ASP A 255 8.33 11.84 -15.15
N GLY A 256 8.77 11.15 -16.21
CA GLY A 256 8.14 9.94 -16.73
C GLY A 256 7.94 8.85 -15.68
N ALA A 257 8.88 8.65 -14.75
CA ALA A 257 8.81 7.60 -13.74
C ALA A 257 7.74 7.84 -12.66
N VAL A 258 7.16 9.04 -12.62
CA VAL A 258 6.17 9.45 -11.63
C VAL A 258 4.74 9.19 -12.14
N PRO A 259 3.90 8.49 -11.36
CA PRO A 259 2.49 8.29 -11.69
C PRO A 259 1.64 9.52 -11.34
N ILE A 260 0.54 9.70 -12.07
CA ILE A 260 -0.43 10.79 -11.87
C ILE A 260 -1.21 10.68 -10.54
N ASP A 261 -1.32 9.48 -9.97
CA ASP A 261 -2.14 9.21 -8.80
C ASP A 261 -1.56 8.14 -7.88
N ASN A 262 -2.21 7.98 -6.72
CA ASN A 262 -1.87 7.03 -5.67
C ASN A 262 -2.77 5.79 -5.65
N ASN A 263 -3.57 5.55 -6.70
CA ASN A 263 -4.45 4.38 -6.77
C ASN A 263 -3.71 3.03 -6.64
N PRO A 264 -2.45 2.86 -7.10
CA PRO A 264 -1.72 1.61 -6.92
C PRO A 264 -1.62 1.16 -5.45
N VAL A 265 -1.31 2.05 -4.51
CA VAL A 265 -1.24 1.69 -3.09
C VAL A 265 -2.63 1.52 -2.46
N GLU A 266 -3.64 2.30 -2.89
CA GLU A 266 -5.03 2.08 -2.48
C GLU A 266 -5.48 0.64 -2.81
N ASN A 267 -5.09 0.12 -3.98
CA ASN A 267 -5.35 -1.28 -4.35
C ASN A 267 -4.65 -2.27 -3.40
N GLN A 268 -3.44 -1.96 -2.94
CA GLN A 268 -2.73 -2.77 -1.95
C GLN A 268 -3.35 -2.68 -0.54
N ILE A 269 -4.13 -1.64 -0.25
CA ILE A 269 -4.86 -1.51 1.01
C ILE A 269 -6.19 -2.30 0.99
N ARG A 270 -6.80 -2.53 -0.18
CA ARG A 270 -8.09 -3.24 -0.30
C ARG A 270 -8.12 -4.61 0.39
N PRO A 271 -7.09 -5.48 0.30
CA PRO A 271 -7.06 -6.74 1.06
C PRO A 271 -7.21 -6.55 2.57
N TRP A 272 -6.66 -5.47 3.14
CA TRP A 272 -6.87 -5.15 4.56
C TRP A 272 -8.31 -4.74 4.84
N ALA A 273 -8.92 -3.96 3.95
CA ALA A 273 -10.32 -3.56 4.06
C ALA A 273 -11.28 -4.77 4.05
N LEU A 274 -11.08 -5.71 3.12
CA LEU A 274 -11.82 -6.97 3.06
C LEU A 274 -11.58 -7.85 4.28
N GLY A 275 -10.34 -7.88 4.76
CA GLY A 275 -9.97 -8.55 6.00
C GLY A 275 -10.74 -8.03 7.22
N ARG A 276 -10.88 -6.71 7.38
CA ARG A 276 -11.63 -6.10 8.50
C ARG A 276 -13.09 -6.51 8.57
N SER A 277 -13.70 -6.89 7.44
CA SER A 277 -15.06 -7.45 7.43
C SER A 277 -15.12 -8.88 7.98
N ASN A 278 -13.97 -9.56 8.09
CA ASN A 278 -13.86 -10.96 8.52
C ASN A 278 -13.20 -11.14 9.90
N TRP A 279 -12.40 -10.17 10.36
CA TRP A 279 -11.76 -10.19 11.68
C TRP A 279 -11.93 -8.85 12.41
N LEU A 280 -12.10 -8.91 13.73
CA LEU A 280 -12.52 -7.76 14.55
C LEU A 280 -11.36 -6.82 14.92
N PHE A 281 -10.19 -7.36 15.25
CA PHE A 281 -9.04 -6.58 15.72
C PHE A 281 -7.73 -7.37 15.70
N ALA A 282 -6.60 -6.65 15.75
CA ALA A 282 -5.31 -7.19 16.16
C ALA A 282 -5.26 -7.35 17.70
N GLY A 283 -4.68 -8.44 18.19
CA GLY A 283 -4.65 -8.74 19.62
C GLY A 283 -3.63 -7.93 20.44
N SER A 284 -2.60 -7.41 19.77
CA SER A 284 -1.52 -6.58 20.33
C SER A 284 -0.70 -5.95 19.21
N LEU A 285 0.14 -4.97 19.54
CA LEU A 285 1.06 -4.34 18.57
C LEU A 285 1.96 -5.39 17.90
N ARG A 286 2.50 -6.33 18.67
CA ARG A 286 3.32 -7.43 18.14
C ARG A 286 2.57 -8.30 17.15
N SER A 287 1.29 -8.61 17.42
CA SER A 287 0.47 -9.39 16.50
C SER A 287 0.15 -8.63 15.20
N GLY A 288 -0.05 -7.31 15.29
CA GLY A 288 -0.27 -6.44 14.12
C GLY A 288 0.97 -6.39 13.22
N LYS A 289 2.15 -6.19 13.82
CA LYS A 289 3.43 -6.20 13.07
C LYS A 289 3.69 -7.52 12.35
N ARG A 290 3.43 -8.66 13.01
CA ARG A 290 3.55 -9.99 12.38
C ARG A 290 2.56 -10.21 11.24
N ALA A 291 1.33 -9.72 11.40
CA ALA A 291 0.34 -9.74 10.32
C ALA A 291 0.79 -8.89 9.12
N ALA A 292 1.35 -7.71 9.38
CA ALA A 292 1.91 -6.85 8.35
C ALA A 292 3.06 -7.53 7.59
N ALA A 293 4.03 -8.13 8.31
CA ALA A 293 5.13 -8.88 7.72
C ALA A 293 4.66 -10.00 6.76
N ILE A 294 3.71 -10.83 7.22
CA ILE A 294 3.16 -11.93 6.39
C ILE A 294 2.41 -11.37 5.17
N MET A 295 1.61 -10.32 5.36
CA MET A 295 0.87 -9.68 4.27
C MET A 295 1.80 -9.05 3.23
N SER A 296 2.92 -8.45 3.64
CA SER A 296 3.91 -7.86 2.71
C SER A 296 4.38 -8.89 1.70
N LEU A 297 4.73 -10.08 2.17
CA LEU A 297 5.22 -11.17 1.34
C LEU A 297 4.12 -11.80 0.49
N ILE A 298 2.93 -12.03 1.06
CA ILE A 298 1.79 -12.57 0.30
C ILE A 298 1.38 -11.63 -0.84
N GLN A 299 1.22 -10.33 -0.55
CA GLN A 299 0.75 -9.38 -1.55
C GLN A 299 1.83 -9.11 -2.61
N SER A 300 3.10 -9.03 -2.19
CA SER A 300 4.21 -8.93 -3.15
C SER A 300 4.32 -10.19 -4.02
N ALA A 301 4.09 -11.40 -3.50
CA ALA A 301 4.03 -12.62 -4.32
C ALA A 301 2.92 -12.52 -5.39
N ARG A 302 1.72 -12.09 -5.02
CA ARG A 302 0.61 -11.88 -5.97
C ARG A 302 0.93 -10.83 -7.02
N MET A 303 1.59 -9.73 -6.63
CA MET A 303 2.02 -8.69 -7.56
C MET A 303 3.01 -9.20 -8.62
N ASN A 304 3.78 -10.25 -8.31
CA ASN A 304 4.69 -10.91 -9.25
C ASN A 304 4.05 -12.10 -9.99
N GLY A 305 2.73 -12.32 -9.83
CA GLY A 305 2.01 -13.41 -10.50
C GLY A 305 2.20 -14.79 -9.86
N HIS A 306 2.82 -14.86 -8.68
CA HIS A 306 3.09 -16.13 -8.00
C HIS A 306 1.86 -16.64 -7.25
N ASP A 307 1.73 -17.97 -7.17
CA ASP A 307 0.83 -18.60 -6.21
C ASP A 307 1.34 -18.38 -4.78
N PRO A 308 0.60 -17.69 -3.89
CA PRO A 308 1.08 -17.35 -2.56
C PRO A 308 1.39 -18.58 -1.69
N TYR A 309 0.69 -19.69 -1.91
CA TYR A 309 0.94 -20.92 -1.16
C TYR A 309 2.26 -21.56 -1.58
N ALA A 310 2.51 -21.72 -2.88
CA ALA A 310 3.74 -22.27 -3.42
C ALA A 310 4.96 -21.44 -2.99
N TYR A 311 4.87 -20.12 -3.16
CA TYR A 311 5.92 -19.19 -2.72
C TYR A 311 6.19 -19.32 -1.22
N LEU A 312 5.15 -19.19 -0.38
CA LEU A 312 5.35 -19.18 1.06
C LEU A 312 5.81 -20.55 1.59
N LYS A 313 5.35 -21.65 0.99
CA LYS A 313 5.81 -23.00 1.32
C LYS A 313 7.31 -23.16 1.02
N ASP A 314 7.77 -22.73 -0.16
CA ASP A 314 9.18 -22.80 -0.54
C ASP A 314 10.05 -21.93 0.37
N VAL A 315 9.65 -20.67 0.58
CA VAL A 315 10.34 -19.75 1.51
C VAL A 315 10.45 -20.38 2.89
N LEU A 316 9.34 -20.86 3.48
CA LEU A 316 9.37 -21.50 4.80
C LEU A 316 10.15 -22.82 4.82
N THR A 317 10.39 -23.46 3.68
CA THR A 317 11.23 -24.66 3.61
C THR A 317 12.72 -24.28 3.61
N ARG A 318 13.09 -23.22 2.88
CA ARG A 318 14.48 -22.79 2.68
C ARG A 318 15.02 -21.90 3.78
N LEU A 319 14.16 -21.06 4.37
CA LEU A 319 14.54 -20.01 5.31
C LEU A 319 15.38 -20.50 6.52
N PRO A 320 15.12 -21.66 7.15
CA PRO A 320 15.92 -22.14 8.28
C PRO A 320 17.40 -22.41 7.95
N THR A 321 17.72 -22.64 6.67
CA THR A 321 19.08 -22.92 6.18
C THR A 321 19.59 -21.85 5.21
N GLN A 322 18.79 -20.81 4.95
CA GLN A 322 19.16 -19.75 4.02
C GLN A 322 20.28 -18.90 4.63
N GLN A 323 21.37 -18.71 3.88
CA GLN A 323 22.43 -17.80 4.30
C GLN A 323 21.88 -16.38 4.31
N ALA A 324 22.21 -15.61 5.35
CA ALA A 324 21.71 -14.23 5.50
C ALA A 324 22.11 -13.33 4.32
N SER A 325 23.30 -13.56 3.73
CA SER A 325 23.79 -12.84 2.53
C SER A 325 23.01 -13.16 1.25
N GLU A 326 22.20 -14.22 1.26
CA GLU A 326 21.45 -14.71 0.10
C GLU A 326 19.93 -14.58 0.33
N ILE A 327 19.50 -13.85 1.35
CA ILE A 327 18.08 -13.69 1.71
C ILE A 327 17.26 -13.09 0.55
N GLU A 328 17.90 -12.27 -0.29
CA GLU A 328 17.27 -11.62 -1.45
C GLU A 328 16.77 -12.62 -2.50
N LEU A 329 17.40 -13.80 -2.60
CA LEU A 329 16.96 -14.87 -3.52
C LEU A 329 15.59 -15.44 -3.14
N LEU A 330 15.12 -15.18 -1.91
CA LEU A 330 13.79 -15.55 -1.45
C LEU A 330 12.76 -14.44 -1.65
N LEU A 331 13.16 -13.24 -2.13
CA LEU A 331 12.21 -12.15 -2.33
C LEU A 331 11.27 -12.46 -3.50
N PRO A 332 10.01 -12.01 -3.45
CA PRO A 332 9.00 -12.34 -4.47
C PRO A 332 9.42 -12.03 -5.92
N HIS A 333 10.20 -10.97 -6.14
CA HIS A 333 10.63 -10.55 -7.47
C HIS A 333 11.89 -11.29 -7.98
N GLN A 334 12.61 -12.00 -7.10
CA GLN A 334 13.74 -12.86 -7.48
C GLN A 334 13.41 -14.36 -7.32
N TRP A 335 12.22 -14.68 -6.80
CA TRP A 335 11.83 -16.04 -6.50
C TRP A 335 11.68 -16.86 -7.78
N VAL A 336 12.42 -17.96 -7.84
CA VAL A 336 12.29 -19.02 -8.83
C VAL A 336 11.79 -20.25 -8.09
N SER A 337 10.74 -20.89 -8.62
CA SER A 337 10.23 -22.14 -8.06
C SER A 337 11.32 -23.21 -8.11
N GLY A 338 11.68 -23.75 -6.94
CA GLY A 338 12.61 -24.87 -6.79
C GLY A 338 12.02 -26.22 -7.16
#